data_AF-A0A969X2P8-F1
#
_entry.id   AF-A0A969X2P8-F1
#
_cell.length_a   1.000
_cell.length_b   1.000
_cell.length_c   1.000
_cell.angle_alpha   90.00
_cell.angle_beta   90.00
_cell.angle_gamma   90.00
#
_symmetry.space_group_name_H-M   'P 1'
#
loop_
_entity.id
_entity.type
_entity.pdbx_description
1 polymer ?
#
loop_
_entity_poly.entity_id
_entity_poly.type
_entity_poly.pdbx_seq_one_letter_code
_entity_poly.pdbx_strand_id
1 'polypeptide(L)'
;MKTIITTFLLLVIFNFSYSQKLLTFWGQQNIENYTKEMYDAAQKLSSTELLEKNLNDEYWSEVFLTLNASINHHSENIDYLKSLTDQLTNRTETKLKGTSRLIIRDRISNGDITFEGKGLIFENDLFILAGRANQLLQNLTGKNFVLIKILILIF
;
A
#
# COMPACT_ATOMS: atom_id res chain seq x y z
N MET A 1 -15.76 31.59 -34.58
CA MET A 1 -15.03 31.72 -33.30
C MET A 1 -15.68 30.96 -32.14
N LYS A 2 -17.02 30.91 -32.03
CA LYS A 2 -17.71 30.11 -30.99
C LYS A 2 -17.47 28.59 -31.10
N THR A 3 -17.38 28.04 -32.30
CA THR A 3 -17.24 26.59 -32.53
C THR A 3 -15.88 26.02 -32.14
N ILE A 4 -14.81 26.83 -32.20
CA ILE A 4 -13.45 26.40 -31.81
C ILE A 4 -13.30 26.33 -30.29
N ILE A 5 -14.03 27.19 -29.56
CA ILE A 5 -14.05 27.20 -28.10
C ILE A 5 -14.76 25.95 -27.56
N THR A 6 -15.81 25.47 -28.24
CA THR A 6 -16.54 24.28 -27.82
C THR A 6 -15.71 22.99 -27.97
N THR A 7 -14.89 22.88 -29.01
CA THR A 7 -14.02 21.70 -29.20
C THR A 7 -12.88 21.64 -28.20
N PHE A 8 -12.36 22.80 -27.78
CA PHE A 8 -11.32 22.86 -26.74
C PHE A 8 -11.86 22.49 -25.35
N LEU A 9 -13.11 22.86 -25.05
CA LEU A 9 -13.74 22.52 -23.76
C LEU A 9 -14.06 21.02 -23.65
N LEU A 10 -14.39 20.35 -24.77
CA LEU A 10 -14.67 18.90 -24.80
C LEU A 10 -13.41 18.04 -24.58
N LEU A 11 -12.23 18.52 -24.99
CA LEU A 11 -10.95 17.83 -24.78
C LEU A 11 -10.48 17.85 -23.31
N VAL A 12 -10.93 18.82 -22.52
CA VAL A 12 -10.56 18.92 -21.09
C VAL A 12 -11.34 17.91 -20.24
N ILE A 13 -12.56 17.53 -20.63
CA ILE A 13 -13.44 16.67 -19.83
C ILE A 13 -13.04 15.18 -19.92
N PHE A 14 -12.31 14.78 -20.96
CA PHE A 14 -11.82 13.39 -21.11
C PHE A 14 -10.50 13.09 -20.37
N ASN A 15 -9.92 14.05 -19.66
CA ASN A 15 -8.73 13.84 -18.84
C ASN A 15 -9.06 13.65 -17.35
N PHE A 16 -10.21 13.03 -17.03
CA PHE A 16 -10.33 12.26 -15.78
C PHE A 16 -9.49 10.98 -15.92
N SER A 17 -8.18 11.16 -16.09
CA SER A 17 -7.22 10.12 -15.80
C SER A 17 -7.38 9.84 -14.31
N TYR A 18 -7.91 8.66 -13.97
CA TYR A 18 -7.74 8.08 -12.64
C TYR A 18 -6.23 8.01 -12.39
N SER A 19 -5.68 9.05 -11.79
CA SER A 19 -4.35 9.04 -11.23
C SER A 19 -4.38 7.95 -10.17
N GLN A 20 -3.79 6.79 -10.47
CA GLN A 20 -3.43 5.82 -9.45
C GLN A 20 -2.66 6.59 -8.36
N LYS A 21 -3.27 6.74 -7.19
CA LYS A 21 -2.77 7.61 -6.11
C LYS A 21 -1.47 7.11 -5.48
N LEU A 22 -1.05 5.88 -5.78
CA LEU A 22 0.22 5.29 -5.35
C LEU A 22 1.15 5.10 -6.57
N LEU A 23 1.74 6.22 -7.01
CA LEU A 23 2.95 6.30 -7.85
C LEU A 23 2.94 5.51 -9.17
N THR A 24 2.80 6.25 -10.29
CA THR A 24 2.91 5.73 -11.64
C THR A 24 4.35 5.38 -12.06
N PHE A 25 4.46 4.17 -12.62
CA PHE A 25 5.09 3.84 -13.91
C PHE A 25 6.33 2.93 -13.96
N TRP A 26 7.28 2.98 -13.03
CA TRP A 26 8.52 2.15 -13.16
C TRP A 26 8.67 1.04 -12.12
N GLY A 27 8.03 1.16 -10.96
CA GLY A 27 8.15 0.20 -9.85
C GLY A 27 7.23 -1.02 -9.98
N GLN A 28 5.98 -0.82 -10.41
CA GLN A 28 4.93 -1.82 -10.35
C GLN A 28 5.13 -2.99 -11.33
N GLN A 29 5.61 -2.71 -12.54
CA GLN A 29 5.83 -3.72 -13.58
C GLN A 29 6.94 -4.72 -13.25
N ASN A 30 7.70 -4.46 -12.19
CA ASN A 30 8.89 -5.20 -11.82
C ASN A 30 8.82 -5.82 -10.43
N ILE A 31 7.67 -5.77 -9.76
CA ILE A 31 7.47 -6.49 -8.50
C ILE A 31 7.44 -7.99 -8.83
N GLU A 32 8.22 -8.77 -8.10
CA GLU A 32 8.27 -10.22 -8.29
C GLU A 32 6.89 -10.83 -8.07
N ASN A 33 6.48 -11.78 -8.92
CA ASN A 33 5.17 -12.43 -8.85
C ASN A 33 3.98 -11.46 -8.94
N TYR A 34 4.13 -10.34 -9.63
CA TYR A 34 3.03 -9.41 -9.93
C TYR A 34 2.58 -9.54 -11.39
N THR A 35 1.27 -9.74 -11.60
CA THR A 35 0.67 -9.69 -12.94
C THR A 35 -0.51 -8.72 -12.99
N LYS A 36 -0.89 -8.31 -14.20
CA LYS A 36 -2.06 -7.46 -14.40
C LYS A 36 -3.34 -8.15 -13.94
N GLU A 37 -3.47 -9.46 -14.16
CA GLU A 37 -4.61 -10.25 -13.72
C GLU A 37 -4.72 -10.27 -12.19
N MET A 38 -3.60 -10.40 -11.47
CA MET A 38 -3.58 -10.30 -10.01
C MET A 38 -3.99 -8.93 -9.53
N TYR A 39 -3.54 -7.87 -10.20
CA TYR A 39 -3.98 -6.50 -9.92
C TYR A 39 -5.48 -6.32 -10.10
N ASP A 40 -6.00 -6.70 -11.27
CA ASP A 40 -7.42 -6.58 -11.60
C ASP A 40 -8.30 -7.42 -10.68
N ALA A 41 -7.82 -8.59 -10.23
CA ALA A 41 -8.48 -9.42 -9.23
C ALA A 41 -8.49 -8.74 -7.86
N ALA A 42 -7.37 -8.19 -7.41
CA ALA A 42 -7.27 -7.50 -6.13
C ALA A 42 -8.21 -6.29 -6.03
N GLN A 43 -8.45 -5.57 -7.14
CA GLN A 43 -9.37 -4.43 -7.16
C GLN A 43 -10.83 -4.81 -6.86
N LYS A 44 -11.20 -6.09 -7.00
CA LYS A 44 -12.57 -6.57 -6.78
C LYS A 44 -12.81 -7.07 -5.36
N LEU A 45 -11.77 -7.10 -4.53
CA LEU A 45 -11.85 -7.62 -3.16
C LEU A 45 -12.67 -6.69 -2.27
N SER A 46 -13.48 -7.33 -1.41
CA SER A 46 -14.20 -6.67 -0.33
C SER A 46 -13.25 -6.20 0.76
N SER A 47 -13.73 -5.30 1.62
CA SER A 47 -12.97 -4.84 2.79
C SER A 47 -12.59 -6.01 3.71
N THR A 48 -13.48 -6.98 3.92
CA THR A 48 -13.22 -8.17 4.75
C THR A 48 -12.09 -9.03 4.19
N GLU A 49 -12.10 -9.27 2.88
CA GLU A 49 -11.01 -10.03 2.22
C GLU A 49 -9.68 -9.27 2.32
N LEU A 50 -9.69 -7.95 2.15
CA LEU A 50 -8.48 -7.13 2.31
C LEU A 50 -7.95 -7.13 3.75
N LEU A 51 -8.82 -7.15 4.75
CA LEU A 51 -8.42 -7.29 6.16
C LEU A 51 -7.76 -8.65 6.40
N GLU A 52 -8.34 -9.73 5.88
CA GLU A 52 -7.79 -11.07 6.02
C GLU A 52 -6.44 -11.20 5.31
N LYS A 53 -6.32 -10.62 4.12
CA LYS A 53 -5.05 -10.57 3.39
C LYS A 53 -3.98 -9.80 4.15
N ASN A 54 -4.31 -8.68 4.80
CA ASN A 54 -3.34 -7.94 5.61
C ASN A 54 -2.70 -8.82 6.69
N LEU A 55 -3.48 -9.72 7.30
CA LEU A 55 -3.05 -10.63 8.37
C LEU A 55 -2.19 -11.79 7.88
N ASN A 56 -2.43 -12.27 6.66
CA ASN A 56 -1.90 -13.57 6.21
C ASN A 56 -0.93 -13.49 5.03
N ASP A 57 -0.89 -12.39 4.29
CA ASP A 57 -0.06 -12.29 3.09
C ASP A 57 1.44 -12.45 3.43
N GLU A 58 2.13 -13.31 2.67
CA GLU A 58 3.55 -13.63 2.88
C GLU A 58 4.44 -13.04 1.79
N TYR A 59 3.88 -12.59 0.66
CA TYR A 59 4.65 -12.00 -0.41
C TYR A 59 4.49 -10.48 -0.45
N TRP A 60 5.59 -9.79 -0.76
CA TRP A 60 5.58 -8.35 -0.97
C TRP A 60 4.56 -7.94 -2.03
N SER A 61 4.44 -8.70 -3.13
CA SER A 61 3.47 -8.43 -4.19
C SER A 61 2.02 -8.46 -3.68
N GLU A 62 1.68 -9.38 -2.79
CA GLU A 62 0.33 -9.51 -2.22
C GLU A 62 0.01 -8.33 -1.29
N VAL A 63 0.95 -7.98 -0.41
CA VAL A 63 0.82 -6.78 0.43
C VAL A 63 0.66 -5.54 -0.43
N PHE A 64 1.48 -5.40 -1.47
CA PHE A 64 1.39 -4.28 -2.41
C PHE A 64 0.01 -4.20 -3.09
N LEU A 65 -0.55 -5.34 -3.51
CA LEU A 65 -1.89 -5.42 -4.09
C LEU A 65 -2.96 -4.99 -3.08
N THR A 66 -2.86 -5.45 -1.84
CA THR A 66 -3.76 -5.05 -0.74
C THR A 66 -3.70 -3.54 -0.50
N LEU A 67 -2.50 -2.95 -0.47
CA LEU A 67 -2.33 -1.49 -0.34
C LEU A 67 -3.03 -0.71 -1.47
N ASN A 68 -2.89 -1.17 -2.72
CA ASN A 68 -3.47 -0.51 -3.89
C ASN A 68 -4.99 -0.66 -3.95
N ALA A 69 -5.51 -1.88 -3.77
CA ALA A 69 -6.95 -2.12 -3.78
C ALA A 69 -7.68 -1.31 -2.70
N SER A 70 -7.06 -1.21 -1.52
CA SER A 70 -7.60 -0.45 -0.39
C SER A 70 -7.77 1.04 -0.73
N ILE A 71 -6.71 1.70 -1.23
CA ILE A 71 -6.80 3.14 -1.55
C ILE A 71 -7.77 3.43 -2.70
N ASN A 72 -7.89 2.52 -3.67
CA ASN A 72 -8.71 2.72 -4.85
C ASN A 72 -10.21 2.61 -4.57
N HIS A 73 -10.61 1.78 -3.61
CA HIS A 73 -12.02 1.41 -3.43
C HIS A 73 -12.57 1.59 -2.02
N HIS A 74 -11.72 1.69 -0.99
CA HIS A 74 -12.16 1.59 0.41
C HIS A 74 -11.80 2.80 1.29
N SER A 75 -11.38 3.92 0.68
CA SER A 75 -11.00 5.15 1.41
C SER A 75 -12.13 5.77 2.25
N GLU A 76 -13.39 5.56 1.88
CA GLU A 76 -14.55 6.10 2.58
C GLU A 76 -15.24 5.10 3.51
N ASN A 77 -14.74 3.85 3.59
CA ASN A 77 -15.36 2.80 4.40
C ASN A 77 -14.93 2.91 5.87
N ILE A 78 -15.78 3.50 6.71
CA ILE A 78 -15.48 3.72 8.13
C ILE A 78 -15.27 2.43 8.90
N ASP A 79 -16.04 1.37 8.62
CA ASP A 79 -15.91 0.10 9.36
C ASP A 79 -14.61 -0.61 9.01
N TYR A 80 -14.16 -0.48 7.76
CA TYR A 80 -12.84 -0.94 7.34
C TYR A 80 -11.72 -0.19 8.07
N LEU A 81 -11.81 1.14 8.18
CA LEU A 81 -10.83 1.94 8.92
C LEU A 81 -10.76 1.58 10.40
N LYS A 82 -11.91 1.33 11.05
CA LYS A 82 -11.97 0.85 12.43
C LYS A 82 -11.28 -0.50 12.57
N SER A 83 -11.61 -1.43 11.69
CA SER A 83 -11.03 -2.78 11.70
C SER A 83 -9.50 -2.76 11.49
N LEU A 84 -9.00 -1.86 10.63
CA LEU A 84 -7.56 -1.62 10.48
C LEU A 84 -6.92 -1.03 11.75
N THR A 85 -7.65 -0.17 12.46
CA THR A 85 -7.18 0.42 13.73
C THR A 85 -6.98 -0.67 14.78
N ASP A 86 -7.88 -1.66 14.85
CA ASP A 86 -7.76 -2.78 15.78
C ASP A 86 -6.49 -3.61 15.53
N GLN A 87 -6.03 -3.66 14.28
CA GLN A 87 -4.80 -4.38 13.88
C GLN A 87 -3.50 -3.63 14.24
N LEU A 88 -3.54 -2.34 14.64
CA LEU A 88 -2.34 -1.55 14.98
C LEU A 88 -1.58 -2.06 16.21
N THR A 89 -2.24 -2.87 17.04
CA THR A 89 -1.64 -3.48 18.23
C THR A 89 -0.99 -4.83 17.92
N ASN A 90 -1.25 -5.40 16.74
CA ASN A 90 -0.73 -6.70 16.36
C ASN A 90 0.74 -6.61 15.91
N ARG A 91 1.65 -6.95 16.82
CA ARG A 91 3.10 -6.93 16.60
C ARG A 91 3.66 -8.20 15.95
N THR A 92 2.80 -9.10 15.48
CA THR A 92 3.24 -10.32 14.81
C THR A 92 4.07 -9.95 13.60
N GLU A 93 5.28 -10.50 13.55
CA GLU A 93 6.17 -10.41 12.41
C GLU A 93 5.85 -11.52 11.41
N THR A 94 5.85 -11.15 10.14
CA THR A 94 5.61 -11.99 8.98
C THR A 94 6.88 -12.06 8.16
N LYS A 95 7.17 -13.20 7.55
CA LYS A 95 8.33 -13.35 6.67
C LYS A 95 7.94 -12.94 5.26
N LEU A 96 8.11 -11.68 4.92
CA LEU A 96 7.88 -11.19 3.57
C LEU A 96 8.90 -11.78 2.58
N LYS A 97 8.37 -12.44 1.55
CA LYS A 97 9.12 -13.00 0.41
C LYS A 97 9.02 -12.07 -0.80
N GLY A 98 9.94 -12.21 -1.75
CA GLY A 98 9.94 -11.42 -3.00
C GLY A 98 10.19 -9.93 -2.78
N THR A 99 11.09 -9.59 -1.85
CA THR A 99 11.34 -8.22 -1.37
C THR A 99 12.35 -7.43 -2.21
N SER A 100 12.76 -7.94 -3.37
CA SER A 100 13.75 -7.31 -4.28
C SER A 100 13.41 -5.85 -4.65
N ARG A 101 12.12 -5.49 -4.65
CA ARG A 101 11.62 -4.13 -4.92
C ARG A 101 11.04 -3.42 -3.71
N LEU A 102 11.22 -3.96 -2.51
CA LEU A 102 10.81 -3.34 -1.26
C LEU A 102 12.02 -2.67 -0.60
N ILE A 103 11.88 -1.41 -0.23
CA ILE A 103 12.92 -0.65 0.48
C ILE A 103 12.36 -0.21 1.83
N ILE A 104 12.83 -0.85 2.89
CA ILE A 104 12.61 -0.44 4.28
C ILE A 104 14.01 -0.30 4.90
N ARG A 105 14.43 0.93 5.21
CA ARG A 105 15.83 1.25 5.58
C ARG A 105 16.34 0.42 6.76
N ASP A 106 15.53 0.28 7.79
CA ASP A 106 15.89 -0.47 9.00
C ASP A 106 16.08 -1.97 8.70
N ARG A 107 15.20 -2.54 7.87
CA ARG A 107 15.28 -3.95 7.44
C ARG A 107 16.47 -4.22 6.51
N ILE A 108 16.82 -3.27 5.65
CA ILE A 108 18.06 -3.34 4.85
C ILE A 108 19.29 -3.29 5.76
N SER A 109 19.30 -2.37 6.73
CA SER A 109 20.43 -2.19 7.65
C SER A 109 20.66 -3.41 8.53
N ASN A 110 19.59 -4.13 8.88
CA ASN A 110 19.65 -5.35 9.69
C ASN A 110 19.81 -6.64 8.87
N GLY A 111 19.82 -6.56 7.53
CA GLY A 111 20.02 -7.71 6.64
C GLY A 111 18.77 -8.54 6.31
N ASP A 112 17.57 -8.09 6.69
CA ASP A 112 16.30 -8.76 6.37
C ASP A 112 15.89 -8.57 4.90
N ILE A 113 16.36 -7.49 4.27
CA ILE A 113 16.14 -7.18 2.85
C ILE A 113 17.48 -6.99 2.16
N THR A 114 17.71 -7.72 1.08
CA THR A 114 18.81 -7.46 0.16
C THR A 114 18.44 -6.31 -0.77
N PHE A 115 19.14 -5.17 -0.66
CA PHE A 115 18.88 -4.02 -1.52
C PHE A 115 19.51 -4.18 -2.92
N GLU A 116 18.67 -4.14 -3.96
CA GLU A 116 19.09 -4.32 -5.36
C GLU A 116 19.25 -2.99 -6.15
N GLY A 117 19.33 -1.85 -5.46
CA GLY A 117 19.52 -0.54 -6.11
C GLY A 117 18.26 0.10 -6.71
N LYS A 118 17.08 -0.50 -6.51
CA LYS A 118 15.80 -0.06 -7.10
C LYS A 118 14.62 -0.63 -6.30
N GLY A 119 13.54 0.13 -6.18
CA GLY A 119 12.34 -0.33 -5.45
C GLY A 119 11.43 0.79 -4.99
N LEU A 120 10.44 0.42 -4.19
CA LEU A 120 9.48 1.30 -3.55
C LEU A 120 9.87 1.49 -2.07
N ILE A 121 9.95 2.73 -1.64
CA ILE A 121 10.38 3.10 -0.28
C ILE A 121 9.15 3.19 0.63
N PHE A 122 9.24 2.51 1.77
CA PHE A 122 8.24 2.55 2.84
C PHE A 122 8.92 2.86 4.17
N GLU A 123 8.33 3.78 4.92
CA GLU A 123 8.79 4.15 6.27
C GLU A 123 8.23 3.20 7.34
N ASN A 124 7.02 2.65 7.11
CA ASN A 124 6.44 1.66 8.00
C ASN A 124 7.07 0.28 7.77
N ASP A 125 7.28 -0.46 8.85
CA ASP A 125 7.77 -1.83 8.77
C ASP A 125 6.68 -2.80 8.31
N LEU A 126 6.64 -3.09 7.01
CA LEU A 126 5.64 -3.98 6.40
C LEU A 126 5.84 -5.46 6.77
N PHE A 127 6.94 -5.83 7.42
CA PHE A 127 7.11 -7.17 7.98
C PHE A 127 6.23 -7.37 9.21
N ILE A 128 5.76 -6.31 9.86
CA ILE A 128 4.89 -6.39 11.03
C ILE A 128 3.45 -6.06 10.64
N LEU A 129 2.49 -6.86 11.11
CA LEU A 129 1.06 -6.66 10.79
C LEU A 129 0.56 -5.24 11.15
N ALA A 130 0.95 -4.74 12.32
CA ALA A 130 0.68 -3.36 12.72
C ALA A 130 1.31 -2.32 11.79
N GLY A 131 2.50 -2.59 11.22
CA GLY A 131 3.14 -1.68 10.28
C GLY A 131 2.39 -1.63 8.94
N ARG A 132 1.90 -2.78 8.46
CA ARG A 132 1.02 -2.84 7.27
C ARG A 132 -0.31 -2.11 7.51
N ALA A 133 -0.95 -2.35 8.65
CA ALA A 133 -2.19 -1.67 9.04
C ALA A 133 -1.98 -0.14 9.14
N ASN A 134 -0.87 0.31 9.71
CA ASN A 134 -0.52 1.72 9.75
C ASN A 134 -0.31 2.29 8.34
N GLN A 135 0.37 1.56 7.45
CA GLN A 135 0.55 1.98 6.06
C GLN A 135 -0.79 2.10 5.33
N LEU A 136 -1.72 1.16 5.53
CA LEU A 136 -3.07 1.21 4.97
C LEU A 136 -3.81 2.46 5.47
N LEU A 137 -3.83 2.69 6.79
CA LEU A 137 -4.48 3.86 7.37
C LEU A 137 -3.87 5.18 6.87
N GLN A 138 -2.54 5.24 6.73
CA GLN A 138 -1.85 6.39 6.14
C GLN A 138 -2.28 6.64 4.70
N ASN A 139 -2.33 5.58 3.89
CA ASN A 139 -2.76 5.68 2.49
C ASN A 139 -4.22 6.13 2.36
N LEU A 140 -5.10 5.65 3.24
CA LEU A 140 -6.54 5.91 3.19
C LEU A 140 -6.91 7.30 3.74
N THR A 141 -6.22 7.76 4.79
CA THR A 141 -6.59 8.97 5.52
C THR A 141 -5.66 10.15 5.31
N GLY A 142 -4.46 9.91 4.77
CA GLY A 142 -3.38 10.90 4.70
C GLY A 142 -2.77 11.27 6.06
N LYS A 143 -3.13 10.56 7.14
CA LYS A 143 -2.65 10.85 8.51
C LYS A 143 -1.61 9.82 8.94
N ASN A 144 -0.60 10.28 9.67
CA ASN A 144 0.41 9.41 10.26
C ASN A 144 -0.02 8.97 11.65
N PHE A 145 -0.26 7.67 11.84
CA PHE A 145 -0.56 7.08 13.14
C PHE A 145 0.75 6.50 13.68
N VAL A 146 1.61 7.38 14.21
CA VAL A 146 2.92 6.98 14.73
C VAL A 146 2.73 5.90 15.81
N LEU A 147 3.26 4.71 15.54
CA LEU A 147 3.44 3.68 16.55
C LEU A 147 4.56 4.14 17.47
N ILE A 148 4.22 4.80 18.58
CA ILE A 148 5.19 5.12 19.64
C ILE A 148 5.75 3.78 20.13
N LYS A 149 7.01 3.48 19.78
CA LYS A 149 7.82 2.50 20.47
C LYS A 149 7.89 2.98 21.92
N ILE A 150 7.11 2.39 22.82
CA ILE A 150 7.38 2.51 24.25
C ILE A 150 8.70 1.75 24.46
N LEU A 151 9.79 2.51 24.47
CA LEU A 151 11.07 2.07 24.97
C LEU A 151 10.91 1.93 26.48
N ILE A 152 10.63 0.71 26.97
CA ILE A 152 10.83 0.42 28.39
C ILE A 152 12.34 0.34 28.59
N LEU A 153 12.95 1.49 28.93
CA LEU A 153 14.25 1.51 29.60
C LEU A 153 14.05 0.91 30.99
N ILE A 154 14.39 -0.37 31.14
CA ILE A 154 14.67 -0.93 32.46
C ILE A 154 16.10 -0.46 32.78
N PHE A 155 16.22 0.50 33.69
CA PHE A 155 17.48 0.87 34.34
C PHE A 155 17.86 -0.17 35.39
#